data_AF-A0A2C9VEK9-F1
#
_entry.id   AF-A0A2C9VEK9-F1
#
_cell.length_a   1.000
_cell.length_b   1.000
_cell.length_c   1.000
_cell.angle_alpha   90.00
_cell.angle_beta   90.00
_cell.angle_gamma   90.00
#
_symmetry.space_group_name_H-M   'P 1'
#
loop_
_entity.id
_entity.type
_entity.pdbx_description
1 polymer ?
#
loop_
_entity_poly.entity_id
_entity_poly.type
_entity_poly.pdbx_seq_one_letter_code
_entity_poly.pdbx_strand_id
1 'polypeptide(L)' 'MDIEGFNWKNVSQETKDFYYKKFKKRYFWDPIVEVGIKAMWKVKVAMHCKDIIADLKERGRHT' A
#
# COMPACT_ATOMS: atom_id res chain seq x y z
N MET A 1 11.52 0.10 9.40
CA MET A 1 10.50 0.89 8.67
C MET A 1 11.22 2.15 8.24
N ASP A 2 11.24 2.49 6.95
CA ASP A 2 11.84 3.74 6.50
C ASP A 2 11.23 4.90 7.30
N ILE A 3 12.10 5.69 7.92
CA ILE A 3 11.76 6.79 8.83
C ILE A 3 11.03 7.91 8.05
N GLU A 4 11.10 7.89 6.70
CA GLU A 4 10.44 8.83 5.79
C GLU A 4 9.05 8.36 5.30
N GLY A 5 8.38 7.51 6.08
CA GLY A 5 7.09 6.89 5.76
C GLY A 5 5.87 7.81 5.77
N PHE A 6 5.88 8.92 5.02
CA PHE A 6 4.69 9.78 4.89
C PHE A 6 3.99 9.70 3.52
N ASN A 7 4.61 9.08 2.51
CA ASN A 7 4.03 8.99 1.17
C ASN A 7 4.31 7.64 0.51
N TRP A 8 3.27 6.87 0.19
CA TRP A 8 3.37 5.61 -0.54
C TRP A 8 4.14 5.75 -1.86
N LYS A 9 4.11 6.94 -2.50
CA LYS A 9 4.91 7.22 -3.70
C LYS A 9 6.42 7.13 -3.41
N ASN A 10 6.85 7.56 -2.24
CA ASN A 10 8.26 7.64 -1.84
C ASN A 10 8.79 6.32 -1.25
N VAL A 11 7.91 5.36 -0.94
CA VAL A 11 8.33 4.02 -0.49
C VAL A 11 9.10 3.32 -1.62
N SER A 12 10.24 2.72 -1.27
CA SER A 12 11.08 1.99 -2.21
C SER A 12 10.31 0.87 -2.94
N GLN A 13 10.71 0.58 -4.18
CA GLN A 13 10.08 -0.47 -4.97
C GLN A 13 10.28 -1.85 -4.33
N GLU A 14 11.42 -2.08 -3.69
CA GLU A 14 11.71 -3.27 -2.89
C GLU A 14 10.69 -3.49 -1.76
N THR A 15 10.41 -2.45 -0.96
CA THR A 15 9.41 -2.52 0.11
C THR A 15 8.01 -2.77 -0.44
N LYS A 16 7.65 -2.13 -1.56
CA LYS A 16 6.37 -2.38 -2.24
C LYS A 16 6.24 -3.83 -2.70
N ASP A 17 7.30 -4.40 -3.29
CA ASP A 17 7.29 -5.79 -3.75
C ASP A 17 7.31 -6.80 -2.59
N PHE A 18 7.94 -6.47 -1.46
CA PHE A 18 7.87 -7.28 -0.23
C PHE A 18 6.43 -7.43 0.28
N TYR A 19 5.69 -6.32 0.41
CA TYR A 19 4.29 -6.35 0.82
C TYR A 19 3.40 -7.04 -0.22
N TYR A 20 3.67 -6.84 -1.51
CA TYR A 20 2.95 -7.54 -2.57
C TYR A 20 3.15 -9.06 -2.51
N LYS A 21 4.37 -9.55 -2.25
CA LYS A 21 4.65 -10.99 -2.06
C LYS A 21 3.87 -11.57 -0.87
N LYS A 22 3.75 -10.84 0.24
CA LYS A 22 2.92 -11.25 1.38
C LYS A 22 1.43 -11.32 1.03
N PHE A 23 0.93 -10.37 0.25
CA PHE A 23 -0.45 -10.38 -0.23
C PHE A 23 -0.72 -11.60 -1.12
N LYS A 24 0.20 -11.91 -2.04
CA LYS A 24 0.07 -13.06 -2.95
C LYS A 24 -0.05 -14.41 -2.23
N LYS A 25 0.66 -14.62 -1.12
CA LYS A 25 0.63 -15.89 -0.35
C LYS A 25 -0.76 -16.28 0.19
N ARG A 26 -1.73 -15.36 0.24
CA ARG A 26 -3.06 -15.61 0.79
C ARG A 26 -4.12 -16.00 -0.24
N TYR A 27 -3.80 -15.98 -1.53
CA TYR A 27 -4.75 -16.25 -2.61
C TYR A 27 -4.09 -17.08 -3.71
N PHE A 28 -4.89 -17.81 -4.50
CA PHE A 28 -4.42 -18.49 -5.71
C PHE A 28 -4.53 -17.51 -6.88
N TRP A 29 -3.48 -17.37 -7.69
CA TRP A 29 -3.42 -16.38 -8.76
C TRP A 29 -3.18 -17.07 -10.09
N ASP A 30 -4.09 -16.84 -11.05
CA ASP A 30 -3.82 -17.14 -12.44
C ASP A 30 -2.79 -16.11 -12.97
N PRO A 31 -1.67 -16.55 -13.58
CA PRO A 31 -0.63 -15.66 -14.11
C PRO A 31 -1.15 -14.62 -15.09
N ILE A 32 -2.24 -14.92 -15.82
CA ILE A 32 -2.83 -14.05 -16.85
C ILE A 32 -3.41 -12.77 -16.22
N VAL A 33 -3.96 -12.87 -15.01
CA VAL A 33 -4.59 -11.74 -14.30
C VAL A 33 -3.67 -11.07 -13.29
N GLU A 34 -2.49 -11.63 -13.03
CA GLU A 34 -1.58 -11.16 -11.98
C GLU A 34 -1.15 -9.70 -12.18
N VAL A 35 -0.88 -9.30 -13.43
CA VAL A 35 -0.50 -7.91 -13.76
C VAL A 35 -1.63 -6.93 -13.42
N GLY A 36 -2.87 -7.29 -13.76
CA GLY A 36 -4.05 -6.48 -13.47
C GLY A 36 -4.33 -6.37 -11.98
N ILE A 37 -4.23 -7.48 -11.25
CA ILE A 37 -4.44 -7.48 -9.80
C ILE A 37 -3.30 -6.71 -9.09
N LYS A 38 -2.04 -6.78 -9.56
CA LYS A 38 -0.94 -5.95 -9.03
C LYS A 38 -1.24 -4.47 -9.18
N ALA A 39 -1.75 -4.05 -10.34
CA ALA A 39 -2.11 -2.65 -10.59
C ALA A 39 -3.24 -2.20 -9.66
N MET A 40 -4.33 -2.98 -9.57
CA MET A 40 -5.47 -2.68 -8.70
C MET A 40 -5.07 -2.63 -7.23
N TRP A 41 -4.24 -3.56 -6.77
CA TRP A 41 -3.75 -3.62 -5.39
C TRP A 41 -2.95 -2.37 -5.03
N LYS A 42 -2.04 -1.92 -5.91
CA LYS A 42 -1.26 -0.69 -5.69
C LYS A 42 -2.16 0.54 -5.52
N VAL A 43 -3.21 0.66 -6.32
CA VAL A 43 -4.19 1.76 -6.23
C VAL A 43 -4.94 1.70 -4.90
N LYS A 44 -5.42 0.52 -4.51
CA LYS A 44 -6.17 0.32 -3.27
C LYS A 44 -5.34 0.61 -2.03
N VAL A 45 -4.09 0.18 -2.00
CA VAL A 45 -3.15 0.49 -0.90
C VAL A 45 -2.88 1.99 -0.82
N ALA A 46 -2.67 2.66 -1.96
CA ALA A 46 -2.43 4.11 -1.97
C ALA A 46 -3.62 4.91 -1.41
N MET A 47 -4.85 4.53 -1.79
CA MET A 47 -6.07 5.17 -1.25
C MET A 47 -6.18 4.92 0.26
N HIS A 48 -6.01 3.68 0.71
CA HIS A 48 -6.13 3.35 2.13
C HIS A 48 -5.08 4.07 2.99
N CYS A 49 -3.83 4.16 2.53
CA CYS A 49 -2.80 4.94 3.20
C CYS A 49 -3.17 6.43 3.27
N LYS A 50 -3.75 6.99 2.20
CA LYS A 50 -4.21 8.39 2.20
C LYS A 50 -5.31 8.61 3.25
N ASP A 51 -6.27 7.68 3.34
CA ASP A 51 -7.38 7.77 4.30
C ASP A 51 -6.88 7.68 5.74
N ILE A 52 -5.96 6.75 6.04
CA ILE A 52 -5.32 6.64 7.37
C ILE A 52 -4.58 7.93 7.72
N ILE A 53 -3.81 8.51 6.79
CA ILE A 53 -3.10 9.77 7.03
C ILE A 53 -4.08 10.92 7.28
N ALA A 54 -5.20 10.97 6.55
CA ALA A 54 -6.22 11.99 6.75
C ALA A 54 -6.87 11.87 8.14
N ASP A 55 -7.23 10.65 8.56
CA ASP A 55 -7.78 10.37 9.90
C ASP A 55 -6.78 10.74 11.01
N LEU A 56 -5.50 10.37 10.87
CA LEU A 56 -4.45 10.75 11.82
C LEU A 56 -4.27 12.27 11.92
N LYS A 57 -4.33 12.98 10.80
CA LYS A 57 -4.25 14.45 10.76
C LYS A 57 -5.48 15.14 11.35
N GLU A 58 -6.64 14.51 11.29
CA GLU A 58 -7.85 15.02 11.92
C GLU A 58 -7.75 14.84 13.44
N ARG A 59 -7.36 13.65 13.92
CA ARG A 59 -7.18 13.37 15.34
C ARG A 59 -6.15 14.28 16.01
N GLY A 60 -5.03 14.55 15.35
CA GLY A 60 -3.99 15.43 15.89
C GLY A 60 -4.33 16.93 15.87
N ARG A 61 -5.46 17.35 15.28
CA ARG A 61 -5.95 18.75 15.31
C ARG A 61 -6.92 19.03 16.46
N HIS A 62 -7.39 18.00 17.16
CA HIS A 62 -8.34 18.10 18.30
C HIS A 62 -7.66 17.88 19.67
N THR A 63 -6.32 17.85 19.71
CA THR A 63 -5.48 17.80 20.91
C THR A 63 -4.59 19.02 20.96
#